data_AF-A0A524GYC0-F1
#
_entry.id   AF-A0A524GYC0-F1
#
_cell.length_a   1.000
_cell.length_b   1.000
_cell.length_c   1.000
_cell.angle_alpha   90.00
_cell.angle_beta   90.00
_cell.angle_gamma   90.00
#
_symmetry.space_group_name_H-M   'P 1'
#
loop_
_entity.id
_entity.type
_entity.pdbx_description
1 polymer ?
#
loop_
_entity_poly.entity_id
_entity_poly.type
_entity_poly.pdbx_seq_one_letter_code
_entity_poly.pdbx_strand_id
1 'polypeptide(L)'
;MAPIGGITYLPYFSLTKNDEVNSESFEEKAKIAIDYYNRTIISLNQINTLYFIGNRGNTNQEEYAVGGQEQKNKAHFLELAGALAILDFCKNINSVPETTQIKEFGIERDTQNISFTDLNIENAKLLSAPLTKFKLYTEYLNKGLSRSLNASRWTKSNIRLTRGSKQSLLDKNYFNSAEYNTQIRSFNNYFDEWIKEMKENKPVFSPFEEITAGNALEIIKGQTPKGDKSFKPLDIQNCLLTDNISIRNKEKKHTMLIKMFSRSTDRVLSKRNLLIR
;
A
#
# COMPACT_ATOMS: atom_id res chain seq x y z
N MET A 1 -31.35 0.77 -13.19
CA MET A 1 -30.80 1.94 -12.47
C MET A 1 -29.41 1.56 -11.98
N ALA A 2 -28.41 2.45 -12.09
CA ALA A 2 -27.05 2.15 -11.64
C ALA A 2 -26.96 2.34 -10.10
N PRO A 3 -26.31 1.43 -9.35
CA PRO A 3 -26.12 1.61 -7.92
C PRO A 3 -25.25 2.84 -7.63
N ILE A 4 -25.59 3.61 -6.60
CA ILE A 4 -24.89 4.83 -6.20
C ILE A 4 -24.34 4.66 -4.78
N GLY A 5 -23.03 4.84 -4.64
CA GLY A 5 -22.32 4.87 -3.36
C GLY A 5 -21.73 6.26 -3.11
N GLY A 6 -21.61 6.64 -1.84
CA GLY A 6 -21.01 7.91 -1.42
C GLY A 6 -20.11 7.70 -0.22
N ILE A 7 -19.04 8.49 -0.13
CA ILE A 7 -18.11 8.47 0.99
C ILE A 7 -18.01 9.89 1.53
N THR A 8 -18.05 10.03 2.84
CA THR A 8 -17.85 11.30 3.52
C THR A 8 -16.83 11.13 4.65
N TYR A 9 -16.02 12.16 4.82
CA TYR A 9 -14.95 12.19 5.81
C TYR A 9 -15.27 13.20 6.89
N LEU A 10 -15.19 12.77 8.14
CA LEU A 10 -14.93 13.70 9.22
C LEU A 10 -13.54 14.32 8.97
N PRO A 11 -13.38 15.65 9.01
CA PRO A 11 -12.07 16.28 8.86
C PRO A 11 -11.04 15.64 9.80
N TYR A 12 -9.90 15.26 9.23
CA TYR A 12 -8.89 14.42 9.87
C TYR A 12 -7.50 15.06 9.92
N PHE A 13 -7.47 16.39 9.84
CA PHE A 13 -6.28 17.21 10.01
C PHE A 13 -6.65 18.51 10.73
N SER A 14 -5.66 19.15 11.31
CA SER A 14 -5.74 20.50 11.87
C SER A 14 -4.81 21.43 11.09
N LEU A 15 -4.98 22.75 11.22
CA LEU A 15 -4.20 23.72 10.46
C LEU A 15 -3.27 24.51 11.38
N THR A 16 -2.07 24.85 10.90
CA THR A 16 -1.11 25.67 11.66
C THR A 16 -1.57 27.11 11.91
N LYS A 17 -2.53 27.60 11.13
CA LYS A 17 -3.17 28.91 11.28
C LYS A 17 -4.67 28.80 11.05
N ASN A 18 -5.42 29.61 11.80
CA ASN A 18 -6.85 29.78 11.62
C ASN A 18 -7.08 31.05 10.79
N ASP A 19 -7.38 30.88 9.51
CA ASP A 19 -7.71 31.98 8.59
C ASP A 19 -9.12 31.74 8.00
N GLU A 20 -9.30 31.76 6.68
CA GLU A 20 -10.59 31.42 6.03
C GLU A 20 -11.12 30.04 6.44
N VAL A 21 -10.22 29.09 6.71
CA VAL A 21 -10.55 27.76 7.21
C VAL A 21 -10.11 27.64 8.66
N ASN A 22 -11.08 27.54 9.58
CA ASN A 22 -10.82 27.29 11.00
C ASN A 22 -11.11 25.81 11.34
N SER A 23 -10.05 25.08 11.72
CA SER A 23 -10.13 23.67 12.11
C SER A 23 -10.94 23.42 13.39
N GLU A 24 -11.08 24.41 14.28
CA GLU A 24 -11.90 24.32 15.50
C GLU A 24 -13.39 24.17 15.18
N SER A 25 -13.83 24.68 14.01
CA SER A 25 -15.22 24.60 13.56
C SER A 25 -15.58 23.28 12.86
N PHE A 26 -14.61 22.40 12.62
CA PHE A 26 -14.80 21.21 11.78
C PHE A 26 -15.83 20.24 12.32
N GLU A 27 -15.81 19.95 13.63
CA GLU A 27 -16.76 18.99 14.19
C GLU A 27 -18.20 19.53 14.15
N GLU A 28 -18.40 20.81 14.45
CA GLU A 28 -19.72 21.45 14.37
C GLU A 28 -20.25 21.46 12.95
N LYS A 29 -19.43 21.86 11.97
CA LYS A 29 -19.79 21.83 10.55
C LYS A 29 -20.10 20.41 10.07
N ALA A 30 -19.35 19.41 10.52
CA ALA A 30 -19.62 18.01 10.20
C ALA A 30 -20.98 17.55 10.76
N LYS A 31 -21.33 17.94 11.99
CA LYS A 31 -22.66 17.64 12.57
C LYS A 31 -23.80 18.25 11.75
N ILE A 32 -23.66 19.52 11.36
CA ILE A 32 -24.63 20.22 10.52
C ILE A 32 -24.76 19.53 9.15
N ALA A 33 -23.64 19.14 8.54
CA ALA A 33 -23.63 18.44 7.26
C ALA A 33 -24.33 17.07 7.34
N ILE A 34 -24.04 16.29 8.40
CA ILE A 34 -24.69 14.98 8.61
C ILE A 34 -26.21 15.15 8.78
N ASP A 35 -26.66 16.13 9.56
CA ASP A 35 -28.08 16.40 9.74
C ASP A 35 -28.76 16.88 8.44
N TYR A 36 -28.04 17.65 7.61
CA TYR A 36 -28.49 18.00 6.26
C TYR A 36 -28.59 16.77 5.35
N TYR A 37 -27.57 15.91 5.31
CA TYR A 37 -27.58 14.66 4.53
C TYR A 37 -28.69 13.72 4.99
N ASN A 38 -28.95 13.66 6.29
CA ASN A 38 -30.03 12.86 6.83
C ASN A 38 -31.38 13.27 6.24
N ARG A 39 -31.65 14.57 6.18
CA ARG A 39 -32.92 15.14 5.69
C ARG A 39 -33.06 15.11 4.16
N THR A 40 -31.95 15.25 3.42
CA THR A 40 -32.00 15.48 1.97
C THR A 40 -31.56 14.28 1.13
N ILE A 41 -30.74 13.38 1.67
CA ILE A 41 -30.16 12.25 0.92
C ILE A 41 -30.63 10.92 1.53
N ILE A 42 -30.38 10.72 2.82
CA ILE A 42 -30.57 9.43 3.51
C ILE A 42 -32.06 9.10 3.63
N SER A 43 -32.86 10.01 4.20
CA SER A 43 -34.31 9.82 4.38
C SER A 43 -35.08 9.73 3.06
N LEU A 44 -34.51 10.26 1.97
CA LEU A 44 -35.09 10.22 0.63
C LEU A 44 -34.57 9.06 -0.22
N ASN A 45 -33.73 8.19 0.33
CA ASN A 45 -33.13 7.04 -0.37
C ASN A 45 -32.46 7.41 -1.71
N GLN A 46 -31.83 8.58 -1.78
CA GLN A 46 -31.17 9.06 -3.01
C GLN A 46 -29.84 8.35 -3.28
N ILE A 47 -29.30 7.65 -2.29
CA ILE A 47 -28.04 6.91 -2.37
C ILE A 47 -28.23 5.51 -1.78
N ASN A 48 -27.61 4.50 -2.38
CA ASN A 48 -27.78 3.12 -1.90
C ASN A 48 -26.89 2.83 -0.69
N THR A 49 -25.66 3.30 -0.69
CA THR A 49 -24.74 3.12 0.44
C THR A 49 -23.93 4.37 0.70
N LEU A 50 -23.94 4.84 1.95
CA LEU A 50 -23.16 5.98 2.40
C LEU A 50 -22.15 5.51 3.45
N TYR A 51 -20.86 5.77 3.19
CA TYR A 51 -19.77 5.43 4.09
C TYR A 51 -19.31 6.66 4.87
N PHE A 52 -19.42 6.61 6.20
CA PHE A 52 -18.82 7.60 7.09
C PHE A 52 -17.44 7.12 7.54
N ILE A 53 -16.44 7.97 7.34
CA ILE A 53 -15.06 7.69 7.72
C ILE A 53 -14.58 8.82 8.60
N GLY A 54 -14.06 8.51 9.78
CA GLY A 54 -13.63 9.53 10.72
C GLY A 54 -12.77 8.98 11.84
N ASN A 55 -12.01 9.87 12.44
CA ASN A 55 -11.26 9.61 13.66
C ASN A 55 -11.41 10.82 14.57
N ARG A 56 -12.09 10.64 15.71
CA ARG A 56 -12.17 11.65 16.77
C ARG A 56 -10.91 11.56 17.62
N GLY A 57 -9.81 12.13 17.15
CA GLY A 57 -8.51 12.05 17.83
C GLY A 57 -7.56 13.16 17.43
N ASN A 58 -6.39 13.20 18.06
CA ASN A 58 -5.31 14.13 17.71
C ASN A 58 -4.90 13.89 16.25
N THR A 59 -5.22 14.80 15.37
CA THR A 59 -4.77 14.77 13.97
C THR A 59 -3.44 15.51 13.84
N ASN A 60 -2.72 15.27 12.75
CA ASN A 60 -1.55 16.09 12.46
C ASN A 60 -1.95 17.55 12.16
N GLN A 61 -1.01 18.47 12.39
CA GLN A 61 -1.09 19.85 11.90
C GLN A 61 -0.50 19.90 10.51
N GLU A 62 -1.32 20.32 9.54
CA GLU A 62 -0.91 20.58 8.17
C GLU A 62 -0.70 22.09 8.00
N GLU A 63 0.24 22.45 7.13
CA GLU A 63 0.48 23.85 6.81
C GLU A 63 -0.72 24.44 6.08
N TYR A 64 -1.17 25.61 6.53
CA TYR A 64 -2.24 26.32 5.84
C TYR A 64 -1.77 26.80 4.46
N ALA A 65 -2.49 26.39 3.43
CA ALA A 65 -2.30 26.85 2.06
C ALA A 65 -3.65 27.07 1.37
N VAL A 66 -3.79 28.18 0.64
CA VAL A 66 -5.00 28.51 -0.13
C VAL A 66 -4.93 27.81 -1.49
N GLY A 67 -5.05 26.47 -1.47
CA GLY A 67 -5.36 25.64 -2.63
C GLY A 67 -4.21 24.88 -3.31
N GLY A 68 -4.63 23.93 -4.16
CA GLY A 68 -3.87 23.33 -5.26
C GLY A 68 -2.50 22.75 -4.90
N GLN A 69 -1.46 23.23 -5.58
CA GLN A 69 -0.10 22.67 -5.55
C GLN A 69 0.58 22.78 -4.18
N GLU A 70 0.20 23.76 -3.36
CA GLU A 70 0.78 23.99 -2.03
C GLU A 70 0.04 23.20 -0.95
N GLN A 71 -1.16 22.68 -1.24
CA GLN A 71 -1.92 21.84 -0.32
C GLN A 71 -1.47 20.38 -0.41
N LYS A 72 -0.29 20.09 0.15
CA LYS A 72 0.31 18.76 0.18
C LYS A 72 0.02 18.06 1.51
N ASN A 73 -1.20 17.57 1.65
CA ASN A 73 -1.56 16.77 2.82
C ASN A 73 -0.81 15.44 2.79
N LYS A 74 -0.22 15.06 3.92
CA LYS A 74 0.41 13.76 4.10
C LYS A 74 -0.62 12.64 4.02
N ALA A 75 -0.26 11.51 3.46
CA ALA A 75 -1.10 10.32 3.41
C ALA A 75 -1.64 9.96 4.80
N HIS A 76 -2.93 9.61 4.86
CA HIS A 76 -3.62 9.30 6.10
C HIS A 76 -4.26 7.91 6.07
N PHE A 77 -4.28 7.20 7.21
CA PHE A 77 -4.94 5.88 7.30
C PHE A 77 -6.43 5.94 6.93
N LEU A 78 -7.09 7.08 7.18
CA LEU A 78 -8.50 7.27 6.80
C LEU A 78 -8.70 7.26 5.29
N GLU A 79 -7.75 7.74 4.50
CA GLU A 79 -7.81 7.68 3.03
C GLU A 79 -7.69 6.22 2.55
N LEU A 80 -6.86 5.41 3.23
CA LEU A 80 -6.80 3.97 3.01
C LEU A 80 -8.12 3.29 3.38
N ALA A 81 -8.75 3.67 4.50
CA ALA A 81 -10.08 3.19 4.87
C ALA A 81 -11.14 3.55 3.82
N GLY A 82 -11.05 4.74 3.22
CA GLY A 82 -11.94 5.14 2.13
C GLY A 82 -11.70 4.39 0.83
N ALA A 83 -10.45 4.07 0.51
CA ALA A 83 -10.15 3.18 -0.59
C ALA A 83 -10.77 1.78 -0.38
N LEU A 84 -10.78 1.28 0.86
CA LEU A 84 -11.46 0.02 1.20
C LEU A 84 -12.99 0.11 1.05
N ALA A 85 -13.60 1.27 1.33
CA ALA A 85 -15.03 1.49 1.12
C ALA A 85 -15.44 1.37 -0.36
N ILE A 86 -14.59 1.78 -1.30
CA ILE A 86 -14.83 1.58 -2.73
C ILE A 86 -14.87 0.08 -3.07
N LEU A 87 -13.96 -0.70 -2.48
CA LEU A 87 -13.90 -2.15 -2.72
C LEU A 87 -15.11 -2.87 -2.10
N ASP A 88 -15.53 -2.47 -0.91
CA ASP A 88 -16.76 -2.98 -0.29
C ASP A 88 -18.00 -2.65 -1.14
N PHE A 89 -18.10 -1.42 -1.65
CA PHE A 89 -19.20 -1.03 -2.54
C PHE A 89 -19.24 -1.88 -3.82
N CYS A 90 -18.10 -2.04 -4.50
CA CYS A 90 -17.99 -2.85 -5.72
C CYS A 90 -18.33 -4.32 -5.47
N LYS A 91 -17.95 -4.88 -4.32
CA LYS A 91 -18.26 -6.26 -3.94
C LYS A 91 -19.78 -6.48 -3.76
N ASN A 92 -20.48 -5.47 -3.26
CA ASN A 92 -21.91 -5.54 -2.94
C ASN A 92 -22.80 -4.92 -4.03
N ILE A 93 -22.26 -4.58 -5.21
CA ILE A 93 -22.98 -3.85 -6.27
C ILE A 93 -24.22 -4.58 -6.81
N ASN A 94 -24.25 -5.91 -6.69
CA ASN A 94 -25.37 -6.75 -7.13
C ASN A 94 -26.45 -6.93 -6.05
N SER A 95 -26.20 -6.44 -4.83
CA SER A 95 -27.08 -6.57 -3.67
C SER A 95 -27.42 -5.17 -3.15
N VAL A 96 -27.98 -4.36 -4.04
CA VAL A 96 -28.32 -2.96 -3.80
C VAL A 96 -29.44 -2.90 -2.75
N PRO A 97 -29.25 -2.22 -1.62
CA PRO A 97 -30.30 -2.06 -0.62
C PRO A 97 -31.40 -1.12 -1.14
N GLU A 98 -32.65 -1.43 -0.77
CA GLU A 98 -33.83 -0.61 -1.10
C GLU A 98 -33.85 0.72 -0.35
N THR A 99 -33.29 0.73 0.85
CA THR A 99 -33.10 1.93 1.68
C THR A 99 -31.63 2.30 1.76
N THR A 100 -31.33 3.59 2.00
CA THR A 100 -29.94 4.04 2.19
C THR A 100 -29.29 3.25 3.32
N GLN A 101 -28.26 2.47 3.02
CA GLN A 101 -27.45 1.81 4.03
C GLN A 101 -26.32 2.72 4.47
N ILE A 102 -26.17 2.89 5.78
CA ILE A 102 -25.04 3.59 6.37
C ILE A 102 -23.98 2.57 6.79
N LYS A 103 -22.72 2.82 6.45
CA LYS A 103 -21.57 2.02 6.84
C LYS A 103 -20.46 2.88 7.44
N GLU A 104 -19.70 2.30 8.35
CA GLU A 104 -18.54 2.91 8.99
C GLU A 104 -17.34 1.97 8.87
N PHE A 105 -16.13 2.53 8.95
CA PHE A 105 -14.91 1.74 9.02
C PHE A 105 -14.47 1.56 10.48
N GLY A 106 -14.41 0.30 10.94
CA GLY A 106 -13.95 -0.05 12.28
C GLY A 106 -12.65 -0.85 12.27
N ILE A 107 -11.88 -0.72 13.36
CA ILE A 107 -10.75 -1.57 13.70
C ILE A 107 -11.14 -2.48 14.88
N GLU A 108 -10.50 -3.64 14.97
CA GLU A 108 -10.83 -4.70 15.96
C GLU A 108 -10.42 -4.33 17.39
N ARG A 109 -9.47 -3.39 17.54
CA ARG A 109 -8.92 -2.96 18.82
C ARG A 109 -8.85 -1.44 18.85
N ASP A 110 -9.22 -0.84 19.98
CA ASP A 110 -9.05 0.60 20.19
C ASP A 110 -7.55 0.91 20.37
N THR A 111 -6.89 1.23 19.26
CA THR A 111 -5.45 1.56 19.22
C THR A 111 -5.20 2.73 18.25
N GLN A 112 -4.26 3.59 18.64
CA GLN A 112 -3.74 4.64 17.76
C GLN A 112 -2.56 4.17 16.91
N ASN A 113 -2.07 2.94 17.13
CA ASN A 113 -1.00 2.31 16.35
C ASN A 113 -1.56 1.08 15.65
N ILE A 114 -1.99 1.28 14.41
CA ILE A 114 -2.67 0.29 13.58
C ILE A 114 -1.63 -0.54 12.82
N SER A 115 -1.78 -1.85 12.90
CA SER A 115 -1.09 -2.86 12.11
C SER A 115 -2.11 -3.71 11.34
N PHE A 116 -1.67 -4.68 10.54
CA PHE A 116 -2.59 -5.63 9.90
C PHE A 116 -3.43 -6.44 10.90
N THR A 117 -2.95 -6.64 12.13
CA THR A 117 -3.66 -7.43 13.16
C THR A 117 -4.75 -6.64 13.88
N ASP A 118 -4.83 -5.34 13.64
CA ASP A 118 -5.88 -4.46 14.17
C ASP A 118 -7.06 -4.32 13.20
N LEU A 119 -6.93 -4.83 11.98
CA LEU A 119 -7.99 -4.82 10.98
C LEU A 119 -8.81 -6.10 11.06
N ASN A 120 -10.07 -6.02 10.63
CA ASN A 120 -10.86 -7.22 10.43
C ASN A 120 -10.19 -8.17 9.42
N ILE A 121 -10.54 -9.45 9.50
CA ILE A 121 -9.87 -10.50 8.74
C ILE A 121 -9.94 -10.28 7.21
N GLU A 122 -11.01 -9.68 6.71
CA GLU A 122 -11.18 -9.39 5.28
C GLU A 122 -10.22 -8.29 4.82
N ASN A 123 -10.22 -7.14 5.50
CA ASN A 123 -9.36 -6.01 5.21
C ASN A 123 -7.88 -6.36 5.42
N ALA A 124 -7.57 -7.13 6.46
CA ALA A 124 -6.23 -7.62 6.73
C ALA A 124 -5.70 -8.48 5.56
N LYS A 125 -6.52 -9.39 5.02
CA LYS A 125 -6.14 -10.20 3.84
C LYS A 125 -5.95 -9.35 2.60
N LEU A 126 -6.88 -8.43 2.36
CA LEU A 126 -6.88 -7.56 1.19
C LEU A 126 -5.63 -6.67 1.14
N LEU A 127 -5.17 -6.17 2.30
CA LEU A 127 -4.02 -5.28 2.39
C LEU A 127 -2.69 -6.01 2.60
N SER A 128 -2.63 -6.99 3.51
CA SER A 128 -1.35 -7.56 3.96
C SER A 128 -0.55 -8.18 2.84
N ALA A 129 -1.19 -8.96 1.96
CA ALA A 129 -0.50 -9.65 0.88
C ALA A 129 0.12 -8.70 -0.17
N PRO A 130 -0.65 -7.82 -0.84
CA PRO A 130 -0.07 -6.93 -1.84
C PRO A 130 0.95 -5.95 -1.23
N LEU A 131 0.65 -5.36 -0.06
CA LEU A 131 1.55 -4.40 0.56
C LEU A 131 2.85 -5.05 1.05
N THR A 132 2.80 -6.24 1.66
CA THR A 132 4.03 -6.95 2.09
C THR A 132 4.89 -7.33 0.89
N LYS A 133 4.29 -7.87 -0.18
CA LYS A 133 5.02 -8.24 -1.40
C LYS A 133 5.73 -7.02 -2.00
N PHE A 134 5.02 -5.90 -2.08
CA PHE A 134 5.59 -4.67 -2.64
C PHE A 134 6.64 -4.05 -1.72
N LYS A 135 6.41 -4.01 -0.41
CA LYS A 135 7.40 -3.53 0.56
C LYS A 135 8.67 -4.39 0.54
N LEU A 136 8.55 -5.71 0.52
CA LEU A 136 9.69 -6.61 0.43
C LEU A 136 10.46 -6.45 -0.89
N TYR A 137 9.77 -6.18 -2.00
CA TYR A 137 10.38 -5.86 -3.28
C TYR A 137 11.20 -4.57 -3.21
N THR A 138 10.62 -3.49 -2.69
CA THR A 138 11.30 -2.19 -2.55
C THR A 138 12.51 -2.30 -1.63
N GLU A 139 12.36 -2.94 -0.47
CA GLU A 139 13.45 -3.18 0.48
C GLU A 139 14.55 -4.06 -0.11
N TYR A 140 14.20 -5.07 -0.91
CA TYR A 140 15.19 -5.88 -1.62
C TYR A 140 15.99 -5.01 -2.59
N LEU A 141 15.35 -4.17 -3.40
CA LEU A 141 16.06 -3.32 -4.35
C LEU A 141 16.98 -2.32 -3.66
N ASN A 142 16.59 -1.81 -2.49
CA ASN A 142 17.36 -0.85 -1.72
C ASN A 142 18.52 -1.50 -0.93
N LYS A 143 18.27 -2.64 -0.28
CA LYS A 143 19.20 -3.23 0.71
C LYS A 143 19.80 -4.58 0.29
N GLY A 144 19.16 -5.29 -0.63
CA GLY A 144 19.56 -6.62 -1.10
C GLY A 144 20.30 -6.62 -2.44
N LEU A 145 19.90 -5.77 -3.37
CA LEU A 145 20.35 -5.79 -4.77
C LEU A 145 21.88 -5.73 -4.92
N SER A 146 22.56 -4.90 -4.13
CA SER A 146 24.02 -4.73 -4.20
C SER A 146 24.78 -6.04 -3.96
N ARG A 147 24.26 -6.94 -3.11
CA ARG A 147 24.84 -8.26 -2.84
C ARG A 147 24.63 -9.24 -3.99
N SER A 148 23.52 -9.08 -4.71
CA SER A 148 23.12 -9.98 -5.79
C SER A 148 23.62 -9.54 -7.14
N LEU A 149 23.92 -8.26 -7.32
CA LEU A 149 24.39 -7.69 -8.58
C LEU A 149 25.73 -8.32 -9.00
N ASN A 150 25.79 -8.92 -10.18
CA ASN A 150 26.94 -9.67 -10.68
C ASN A 150 27.39 -10.86 -9.79
N ALA A 151 26.60 -11.27 -8.79
CA ALA A 151 26.86 -12.42 -7.94
C ALA A 151 25.82 -13.53 -8.18
N SER A 152 24.54 -13.16 -8.16
CA SER A 152 23.41 -14.04 -8.40
C SER A 152 23.14 -14.23 -9.90
N ARG A 153 22.78 -15.44 -10.31
CA ARG A 153 22.54 -15.77 -11.74
C ARG A 153 21.51 -14.84 -12.39
N TRP A 154 20.48 -14.46 -11.63
CA TRP A 154 19.41 -13.61 -12.13
C TRP A 154 19.83 -12.16 -12.44
N THR A 155 21.05 -11.72 -12.07
CA THR A 155 21.59 -10.39 -12.44
C THR A 155 22.86 -10.46 -13.30
N LYS A 156 23.37 -11.66 -13.56
CA LYS A 156 24.61 -11.85 -14.33
C LYS A 156 24.32 -11.85 -15.83
N SER A 157 24.94 -10.92 -16.56
CA SER A 157 25.07 -10.94 -18.02
C SER A 157 26.52 -11.23 -18.43
N ASN A 158 26.76 -11.45 -19.72
CA ASN A 158 28.07 -11.71 -20.34
C ASN A 158 28.85 -12.91 -19.75
N ILE A 159 28.13 -13.92 -19.25
CA ILE A 159 28.77 -15.16 -18.79
C ILE A 159 29.34 -15.90 -20.01
N ARG A 160 30.67 -16.03 -20.07
CA ARG A 160 31.38 -16.74 -21.14
C ARG A 160 30.79 -18.15 -21.31
N LEU A 161 30.61 -18.59 -22.55
CA LEU A 161 30.01 -19.89 -22.92
C LEU A 161 28.52 -20.08 -22.58
N THR A 162 27.84 -19.04 -22.07
CA THR A 162 26.39 -19.08 -21.85
C THR A 162 25.66 -18.47 -23.05
N ARG A 163 24.70 -19.21 -23.63
CA ARG A 163 23.85 -18.69 -24.73
C ARG A 163 23.22 -17.36 -24.33
N GLY A 164 23.17 -16.39 -25.25
CA GLY A 164 22.60 -15.05 -24.98
C GLY A 164 21.16 -15.09 -24.42
N SER A 165 20.37 -16.08 -24.82
CA SER A 165 19.01 -16.32 -24.28
C SER A 165 18.97 -16.71 -22.80
N LYS A 166 20.10 -17.13 -22.22
CA LYS A 166 20.26 -17.49 -20.80
C LYS A 166 21.00 -16.42 -19.99
N GLN A 167 21.47 -15.34 -20.61
CA GLN A 167 22.02 -14.20 -19.89
C GLN A 167 20.90 -13.39 -19.24
N SER A 168 21.15 -12.73 -18.10
CA SER A 168 20.11 -11.91 -17.49
C SER A 168 19.83 -10.64 -18.30
N LEU A 169 18.55 -10.26 -18.38
CA LEU A 169 18.13 -8.95 -18.90
C LEU A 169 18.14 -7.86 -17.81
N LEU A 170 18.22 -8.28 -16.54
CA LEU A 170 18.21 -7.46 -15.34
C LEU A 170 19.62 -7.38 -14.77
N ASP A 171 20.56 -6.88 -15.56
CA ASP A 171 21.97 -6.77 -15.19
C ASP A 171 22.33 -5.38 -14.66
N LYS A 172 23.62 -5.17 -14.35
CA LYS A 172 24.14 -3.88 -13.88
C LYS A 172 23.79 -2.71 -14.80
N ASN A 173 23.77 -2.93 -16.12
CA ASN A 173 23.43 -1.87 -17.07
C ASN A 173 21.97 -1.47 -16.95
N TYR A 174 21.06 -2.44 -16.80
CA TYR A 174 19.65 -2.16 -16.55
C TYR A 174 19.44 -1.37 -15.25
N PHE A 175 20.05 -1.79 -14.13
CA PHE A 175 19.86 -1.09 -12.85
C PHE A 175 20.50 0.31 -12.79
N ASN A 176 21.45 0.60 -13.68
CA ASN A 176 22.03 1.93 -13.85
C ASN A 176 21.31 2.77 -14.93
N SER A 177 20.32 2.21 -15.62
CA SER A 177 19.65 2.87 -16.75
C SER A 177 18.68 3.97 -16.30
N ALA A 178 18.39 4.90 -17.21
CA ALA A 178 17.32 5.89 -17.02
C ALA A 178 15.95 5.21 -16.84
N GLU A 179 15.66 4.13 -17.59
CA GLU A 179 14.41 3.36 -17.49
C GLU A 179 14.16 2.87 -16.06
N TYR A 180 15.15 2.25 -15.42
CA TYR A 180 15.02 1.78 -14.04
C TYR A 180 14.83 2.94 -13.06
N ASN A 181 15.64 4.01 -13.20
CA ASN A 181 15.57 5.14 -12.28
C ASN A 181 14.22 5.87 -12.35
N THR A 182 13.67 6.09 -13.54
CA THR A 182 12.43 6.87 -13.70
C THR A 182 11.16 6.06 -13.46
N GLN A 183 11.15 4.77 -13.80
CA GLN A 183 9.92 3.95 -13.72
C GLN A 183 9.85 3.11 -12.45
N ILE A 184 10.97 2.54 -12.00
CA ILE A 184 11.00 1.67 -10.82
C ILE A 184 11.36 2.45 -9.57
N ARG A 185 12.52 3.12 -9.59
CA ARG A 185 13.03 3.78 -8.39
C ARG A 185 12.14 4.93 -7.96
N SER A 186 11.68 5.77 -8.87
CA SER A 186 10.75 6.86 -8.54
C SER A 186 9.44 6.35 -7.92
N PHE A 187 8.82 5.31 -8.49
CA PHE A 187 7.59 4.75 -7.93
C PHE A 187 7.80 4.11 -6.55
N ASN A 188 8.91 3.40 -6.37
CA ASN A 188 9.28 2.84 -5.06
C ASN A 188 9.50 3.94 -4.01
N ASN A 189 10.08 5.09 -4.38
CA ASN A 189 10.24 6.23 -3.49
C ASN A 189 8.88 6.81 -3.07
N TYR A 190 7.94 6.99 -4.01
CA TYR A 190 6.57 7.43 -3.67
C TYR A 190 5.86 6.46 -2.73
N PHE A 191 6.07 5.15 -2.91
CA PHE A 191 5.52 4.16 -1.99
C PHE A 191 6.15 4.23 -0.60
N ASP A 192 7.47 4.37 -0.51
CA ASP A 192 8.15 4.52 0.78
C ASP A 192 7.73 5.82 1.50
N GLU A 193 7.54 6.90 0.75
CA GLU A 193 6.97 8.17 1.24
C GLU A 193 5.54 7.98 1.76
N TRP A 194 4.66 7.36 0.98
CA TRP A 194 3.28 7.08 1.38
C TRP A 194 3.18 6.24 2.66
N ILE A 195 4.01 5.19 2.80
CA ILE A 195 4.09 4.38 4.03
C ILE A 195 4.64 5.19 5.20
N LYS A 196 5.65 6.03 4.97
CA LYS A 196 6.25 6.89 5.99
C LYS A 196 5.23 7.93 6.50
N GLU A 197 4.54 8.60 5.60
CA GLU A 197 3.52 9.59 5.93
C GLU A 197 2.42 9.00 6.81
N MET A 198 1.87 7.84 6.45
CA MET A 198 0.88 7.16 7.28
C MET A 198 1.45 6.68 8.64
N LYS A 199 2.74 6.32 8.71
CA LYS A 199 3.42 5.97 9.97
C LYS A 199 3.62 7.20 10.86
N GLU A 200 3.82 8.38 10.28
CA GLU A 200 4.00 9.65 10.98
C GLU A 200 2.67 10.39 11.22
N ASN A 201 1.54 9.82 10.77
CA ASN A 201 0.20 10.35 10.98
C ASN A 201 -0.49 9.78 12.22
N LYS A 202 -1.69 10.31 12.52
CA LYS A 202 -2.51 9.88 13.65
C LYS A 202 -3.95 9.58 13.20
N PRO A 203 -4.37 8.31 13.18
CA PRO A 203 -3.69 7.17 13.80
C PRO A 203 -2.49 6.72 12.95
N VAL A 204 -1.48 6.19 13.64
CA VAL A 204 -0.28 5.63 13.03
C VAL A 204 -0.68 4.35 12.30
N PHE A 205 -0.33 4.22 11.04
CA PHE A 205 -0.38 2.93 10.35
C PHE A 205 1.04 2.44 10.10
N SER A 206 1.45 1.42 10.85
CA SER A 206 2.81 0.87 10.83
C SER A 206 2.80 -0.66 10.88
N PRO A 207 2.42 -1.31 9.76
CA PRO A 207 2.38 -2.77 9.70
C PRO A 207 3.75 -3.42 9.46
N PHE A 208 4.79 -2.65 9.18
CA PHE A 208 6.11 -3.13 8.79
C PHE A 208 7.20 -2.81 9.81
N GLU A 209 8.13 -3.74 9.98
CA GLU A 209 9.35 -3.57 10.76
C GLU A 209 10.50 -3.03 9.91
N GLU A 210 11.45 -2.38 10.57
CA GLU A 210 12.71 -2.01 9.94
C GLU A 210 13.59 -3.25 9.75
N ILE A 211 13.97 -3.52 8.50
CA ILE A 211 14.75 -4.69 8.14
C ILE A 211 16.14 -4.34 7.59
N THR A 212 17.03 -5.31 7.71
CA THR A 212 18.32 -5.40 7.05
C THR A 212 18.31 -6.58 6.09
N ALA A 213 19.36 -6.72 5.28
CA ALA A 213 19.48 -7.88 4.39
C ALA A 213 19.62 -9.22 5.14
N GLY A 214 19.99 -9.24 6.43
CA GLY A 214 20.09 -10.45 7.25
C GLY A 214 18.77 -10.92 7.84
N ASN A 215 17.80 -10.02 8.00
CA ASN A 215 16.50 -10.30 8.62
C ASN A 215 15.31 -9.80 7.78
N ALA A 216 15.49 -9.73 6.46
CA ALA A 216 14.50 -9.29 5.50
C ALA A 216 13.09 -9.89 5.61
N LEU A 217 12.96 -11.13 6.08
CA LEU A 217 11.64 -11.79 6.21
C LEU A 217 10.96 -11.51 7.57
N GLU A 218 11.60 -10.77 8.47
CA GLU A 218 10.98 -10.22 9.69
C GLU A 218 10.20 -8.92 9.42
N ILE A 219 9.90 -8.64 8.16
CA ILE A 219 9.34 -7.36 7.69
C ILE A 219 7.93 -7.06 8.20
N ILE A 220 7.16 -8.06 8.63
CA ILE A 220 5.79 -7.84 9.12
C ILE A 220 5.81 -7.77 10.64
N LYS A 221 5.26 -6.68 11.17
CA LYS A 221 5.14 -6.44 12.61
C LYS A 221 4.40 -7.58 13.30
N GLY A 222 4.98 -8.06 14.40
CA GLY A 222 4.42 -9.14 15.20
C GLY A 222 4.48 -10.53 14.58
N GLN A 223 5.15 -10.72 13.44
CA GLN A 223 5.35 -12.05 12.84
C GLN A 223 6.82 -12.50 12.93
N THR A 224 7.03 -13.78 13.28
CA THR A 224 8.36 -14.39 13.30
C THR A 224 8.48 -15.45 12.22
N PRO A 225 9.25 -15.22 11.13
CA PRO A 225 9.43 -16.20 10.07
C PRO A 225 10.25 -17.41 10.54
N LYS A 226 9.89 -18.60 10.04
CA LYS A 226 10.69 -19.83 10.23
C LYS A 226 11.81 -19.95 9.18
N GLY A 227 12.98 -20.44 9.59
CA GLY A 227 14.11 -20.71 8.69
C GLY A 227 14.94 -19.48 8.35
N ASP A 228 15.59 -19.48 7.17
CA ASP A 228 16.41 -18.35 6.71
C ASP A 228 15.56 -17.08 6.57
N LYS A 229 15.98 -16.03 7.28
CA LYS A 229 15.31 -14.73 7.39
C LYS A 229 15.88 -13.67 6.46
N SER A 230 16.97 -13.95 5.75
CA SER A 230 17.64 -13.02 4.85
C SER A 230 16.91 -12.87 3.51
N PHE A 231 17.47 -12.09 2.59
CA PHE A 231 17.00 -12.02 1.20
C PHE A 231 17.32 -13.27 0.36
N LYS A 232 18.16 -14.19 0.86
CA LYS A 232 18.63 -15.36 0.10
C LYS A 232 17.50 -16.23 -0.49
N PRO A 233 16.36 -16.48 0.20
CA PRO A 233 15.24 -17.21 -0.41
C PRO A 233 14.67 -16.53 -1.66
N LEU A 234 14.66 -15.19 -1.72
CA LEU A 234 14.23 -14.46 -2.91
C LEU A 234 15.23 -14.60 -4.05
N ASP A 235 16.54 -14.52 -3.78
CA ASP A 235 17.58 -14.76 -4.79
C ASP A 235 17.45 -16.12 -5.45
N ILE A 236 17.21 -17.17 -4.64
CA ILE A 236 17.00 -18.52 -5.13
C ILE A 236 15.79 -18.55 -6.08
N GLN A 237 14.65 -17.98 -5.66
CA GLN A 237 13.46 -17.94 -6.51
C GLN A 237 13.66 -17.12 -7.78
N ASN A 238 14.33 -15.96 -7.71
CA ASN A 238 14.64 -15.14 -8.87
C ASN A 238 15.55 -15.90 -9.86
N CYS A 239 16.54 -16.65 -9.38
CA CYS A 239 17.39 -17.49 -10.23
C CYS A 239 16.63 -18.61 -10.94
N LEU A 240 15.59 -19.15 -10.32
CA LEU A 240 14.69 -20.15 -10.93
C LEU A 240 13.75 -19.50 -11.96
N LEU A 241 13.36 -18.24 -11.77
CA LEU A 241 12.37 -17.54 -12.59
C LEU A 241 12.97 -16.74 -13.75
N THR A 242 14.24 -16.37 -13.71
CA THR A 242 14.87 -15.46 -14.70
C THR A 242 14.86 -15.98 -16.15
N ASP A 243 14.72 -17.28 -16.36
CA ASP A 243 14.62 -17.89 -17.70
C ASP A 243 13.18 -18.25 -18.09
N ASN A 244 12.20 -17.97 -17.22
CA ASN A 244 10.81 -18.27 -17.51
C ASN A 244 10.26 -17.37 -18.63
N ILE A 245 9.84 -17.98 -19.73
CA ILE A 245 9.37 -17.30 -20.94
C ILE A 245 8.17 -16.38 -20.67
N SER A 246 7.25 -16.77 -19.77
CA SER A 246 6.07 -15.95 -19.42
C SER A 246 6.39 -14.66 -18.65
N ILE A 247 7.62 -14.53 -18.16
CA ILE A 247 8.12 -13.38 -17.38
C ILE A 247 9.11 -12.58 -18.21
N ARG A 248 9.97 -13.27 -18.95
CA ARG A 248 11.09 -12.68 -19.68
C ARG A 248 10.59 -11.73 -20.77
N ASN A 249 10.94 -10.46 -20.66
CA ASN A 249 10.56 -9.43 -21.62
C ASN A 249 11.78 -8.55 -21.94
N LYS A 250 12.22 -8.56 -23.21
CA LYS A 250 13.40 -7.81 -23.67
C LYS A 250 13.14 -6.33 -23.87
N GLU A 251 11.93 -5.98 -24.31
CA GLU A 251 11.52 -4.60 -24.61
C GLU A 251 11.15 -3.84 -23.34
N LYS A 252 10.55 -4.54 -22.37
CA LYS A 252 10.07 -3.98 -21.11
C LYS A 252 10.73 -4.70 -19.93
N LYS A 253 11.99 -4.37 -19.65
CA LYS A 253 12.78 -5.01 -18.59
C LYS A 253 12.18 -4.75 -17.19
N HIS A 254 11.61 -3.57 -16.96
CA HIS A 254 10.84 -3.27 -15.74
C HIS A 254 9.65 -4.23 -15.55
N THR A 255 8.93 -4.58 -16.62
CA THR A 255 7.83 -5.55 -16.55
C THR A 255 8.33 -6.94 -16.15
N MET A 256 9.48 -7.36 -16.68
CA MET A 256 10.14 -8.60 -16.27
C MET A 256 10.50 -8.58 -14.78
N LEU A 257 11.11 -7.50 -14.30
CA LEU A 257 11.48 -7.32 -12.90
C LEU A 257 10.26 -7.45 -11.98
N ILE A 258 9.20 -6.70 -12.25
CA ILE A 258 7.97 -6.68 -11.44
C ILE A 258 7.30 -8.05 -11.42
N LYS A 259 7.15 -8.70 -12.59
CA LYS A 259 6.54 -10.05 -12.67
C LYS A 259 7.37 -11.10 -11.94
N MET A 260 8.70 -11.03 -12.07
CA MET A 260 9.61 -11.96 -11.39
C MET A 260 9.50 -11.80 -9.87
N PHE A 261 9.57 -10.58 -9.36
CA PHE A 261 9.45 -10.31 -7.92
C PHE A 261 8.06 -10.59 -7.39
N SER A 262 7.00 -10.30 -8.15
CA SER A 262 5.63 -10.67 -7.77
C SER A 262 5.51 -12.17 -7.53
N ARG A 263 6.12 -13.03 -8.37
CA ARG A 263 6.11 -14.50 -8.18
C ARG A 263 7.07 -14.98 -7.09
N SER A 264 8.27 -14.40 -6.98
CA SER A 264 9.24 -14.84 -5.98
C SER A 264 8.83 -14.45 -4.56
N THR A 265 8.35 -13.23 -4.35
CA THR A 265 7.81 -12.78 -3.05
C THR A 265 6.60 -13.62 -2.65
N ASP A 266 5.68 -13.90 -3.57
CA ASP A 266 4.52 -14.76 -3.32
C ASP A 266 4.91 -16.15 -2.80
N ARG A 267 5.84 -16.81 -3.50
CA ARG A 267 6.34 -18.14 -3.13
C ARG A 267 7.06 -18.13 -1.80
N VAL A 268 7.92 -17.13 -1.56
CA VAL A 268 8.69 -17.04 -0.31
C VAL A 268 7.78 -16.77 0.87
N LEU A 269 6.91 -15.74 0.78
CA LEU A 269 6.01 -15.37 1.87
C LEU A 269 4.99 -16.48 2.17
N SER A 270 4.41 -17.09 1.13
CA SER A 270 3.51 -18.25 1.28
C SER A 270 4.18 -19.44 1.96
N LYS A 271 5.40 -19.80 1.54
CA LYS A 271 6.15 -20.93 2.14
C LYS A 271 6.52 -20.67 3.60
N ARG A 272 6.55 -19.40 4.02
CA ARG A 272 6.90 -18.97 5.37
C ARG A 272 5.68 -18.66 6.24
N ASN A 273 4.47 -18.83 5.72
CA ASN A 273 3.20 -18.47 6.38
C ASN A 273 3.17 -17.00 6.83
N LEU A 274 3.74 -16.11 6.01
CA LEU A 274 3.79 -14.66 6.28
C LEU A 274 2.63 -13.90 5.62
N LEU A 275 1.73 -14.59 4.94
CA LEU A 275 0.53 -14.00 4.34
C LEU A 275 -0.68 -14.42 5.17
N ILE A 276 -1.50 -13.45 5.53
CA ILE A 276 -2.82 -13.71 6.14
C ILE A 276 -3.67 -14.37 5.06
N ARG A 277 -4.13 -15.60 5.30
CA ARG A 277 -4.89 -16.43 4.34
C ARG A 277 -6.31 -16.63 4.77
#